data_AF-A0A1Q3WT43-F1
#
_entry.id   AF-A0A1Q3WT43-F1
#
_cell.length_a   1.000
_cell.length_b   1.000
_cell.length_c   1.000
_cell.angle_alpha   90.00
_cell.angle_beta   90.00
_cell.angle_gamma   90.00
#
_symmetry.space_group_name_H-M   'P 1'
#
loop_
_entity.id
_entity.type
_entity.pdbx_description
1 polymer ?
#
loop_
_entity_poly.entity_id
_entity_poly.type
_entity_poly.pdbx_seq_one_letter_code
_entity_poly.pdbx_strand_id
1 'polypeptide(L)'
;MRIVIAILVMISLTFQTMVKVAIIGWYELNKDYIAKNLCENRDKPQMKCCGKCYLHKQLKKAEDGSSNDKQGPSKTTKIELAEFVIPHKINIPYFTAPDTHQYNPAMQHMHGFDPLVNIFHPPAMAC
;
A
#
# COMPACT_ATOMS: atom_id res chain seq x y z
N MET A 1 10.31 21.27 -32.20
CA MET A 1 9.70 22.11 -31.15
C MET A 1 8.47 21.46 -30.48
N ARG A 2 7.46 20.98 -31.22
CA ARG A 2 6.24 20.36 -30.63
C ARG A 2 6.51 19.18 -29.68
N ILE A 3 7.42 18.27 -30.04
CA ILE A 3 7.78 17.10 -29.23
C ILE A 3 8.49 17.50 -27.93
N VAL A 4 9.39 18.48 -28.00
CA VAL A 4 10.12 18.98 -26.81
C VAL A 4 9.16 19.61 -25.81
N ILE A 5 8.19 20.39 -26.30
CA ILE A 5 7.13 20.98 -25.46
C ILE A 5 6.28 19.87 -24.82
N ALA A 6 5.90 18.84 -25.59
CA ALA A 6 5.14 17.71 -25.06
C ALA A 6 5.91 16.95 -23.95
N ILE A 7 7.21 16.69 -24.15
CA ILE A 7 8.06 16.04 -23.15
C ILE A 7 8.15 16.90 -21.88
N LEU A 8 8.35 18.21 -22.01
CA LEU A 8 8.41 19.12 -20.86
C LEU A 8 7.12 19.14 -20.05
N VAL A 9 5.96 19.11 -20.72
CA VAL A 9 4.65 19.05 -20.06
C VAL A 9 4.42 17.71 -19.36
N MET A 10 4.85 16.60 -19.96
CA MET A 10 4.74 15.29 -19.30
C MET A 10 5.65 15.19 -18.07
N ILE A 11 6.87 15.71 -18.14
CA ILE A 11 7.80 15.73 -17.01
C ILE A 11 7.26 16.60 -15.88
N SER A 12 6.74 17.80 -16.17
CA SER A 12 6.21 18.69 -15.14
C SER A 12 5.02 18.09 -14.39
N LEU A 13 4.17 17.32 -15.07
CA LEU A 13 3.03 16.65 -14.45
C LEU A 13 3.47 15.55 -13.47
N THR A 14 4.51 14.78 -13.82
CA THR A 14 5.05 13.72 -12.96
C THR A 14 5.92 14.26 -11.81
N PHE A 15 6.45 15.47 -11.91
CA PHE A 15 7.29 16.06 -10.87
C PHE A 15 6.56 16.19 -9.53
N GLN A 16 5.24 16.38 -9.55
CA GLN A 16 4.40 16.48 -8.34
C GLN A 16 4.43 15.19 -7.49
N THR A 17 4.64 14.02 -8.10
CA THR A 17 4.68 12.74 -7.37
C THR A 17 6.05 12.46 -6.75
N MET A 18 7.11 13.13 -7.21
CA MET A 18 8.49 12.88 -6.77
C MET A 18 8.71 13.18 -5.28
N VAL A 19 7.98 14.16 -4.73
CA VAL A 19 8.08 14.51 -3.30
C VAL A 19 7.67 13.32 -2.41
N LYS A 20 6.57 12.63 -2.74
CA LYS A 20 6.11 11.47 -1.97
C LYS A 20 7.09 10.31 -2.08
N VAL A 21 7.63 10.08 -3.28
CA VAL A 21 8.65 9.03 -3.52
C VAL A 21 9.91 9.32 -2.71
N ALA A 22 10.38 10.57 -2.68
CA ALA A 22 11.55 10.95 -1.89
C ALA A 22 11.33 10.76 -0.38
N ILE A 23 10.15 11.11 0.16
CA ILE A 23 9.82 10.90 1.58
C ILE A 23 9.84 9.41 1.94
N ILE A 24 9.24 8.56 1.11
CA ILE A 24 9.22 7.10 1.33
C ILE A 24 10.63 6.52 1.22
N GLY A 25 11.40 6.93 0.21
CA GLY A 25 12.78 6.48 0.03
C GLY A 25 13.67 6.86 1.23
N TRP A 26 13.55 8.10 1.72
CA TRP A 26 14.28 8.52 2.92
C TRP A 26 13.86 7.73 4.17
N TYR A 27 12.57 7.43 4.30
CA TYR A 27 12.06 6.59 5.39
C TYR A 27 12.64 5.17 5.36
N GLU A 28 12.65 4.51 4.20
CA GLU A 28 13.19 3.14 4.11
C GLU A 28 14.70 3.10 4.36
N LEU A 29 15.45 4.10 3.87
CA LEU A 29 16.90 4.20 4.12
C LEU A 29 17.24 4.45 5.61
N ASN A 30 16.34 5.10 6.36
CA ASN A 30 16.58 5.52 7.75
C ASN A 30 15.62 4.84 8.74
N LYS A 31 15.00 3.74 8.36
CA LYS A 31 13.88 3.12 9.09
C LYS A 31 14.20 2.82 10.54
N ASP A 32 15.39 2.27 10.80
CA ASP A 32 15.86 1.96 12.15
C ASP A 32 16.03 3.21 13.02
N TYR A 33 16.62 4.25 12.44
CA TYR A 33 16.79 5.53 13.13
C TYR A 33 15.42 6.15 13.46
N ILE A 34 14.49 6.12 12.52
CA ILE A 34 13.14 6.67 12.68
C ILE A 34 12.38 5.87 13.74
N ALA A 35 12.45 4.54 13.71
CA ALA A 35 11.79 3.68 14.69
C ALA A 35 12.30 3.95 16.13
N LYS A 36 13.62 4.14 16.29
CA LYS A 36 14.24 4.35 17.61
C LYS A 36 14.05 5.77 18.15
N ASN A 37 14.18 6.79 17.30
CA ASN A 37 14.30 8.19 17.75
C ASN A 37 13.06 9.03 17.47
N LEU A 38 12.37 8.80 16.35
CA LEU A 38 11.31 9.68 15.84
C LEU A 38 9.89 9.07 15.99
N CYS A 39 9.79 7.78 16.31
CA CYS A 39 8.51 7.10 16.47
C CYS A 39 7.85 7.46 17.81
N GLU A 40 6.64 8.04 17.73
CA GLU A 40 5.82 8.38 18.90
C GLU A 40 5.32 7.12 19.66
N ASN A 41 5.28 5.96 18.99
CA ASN A 41 4.85 4.68 19.56
C ASN A 41 6.01 3.73 19.91
N ARG A 42 7.24 4.23 20.05
CA ARG A 42 8.42 3.40 20.34
C ARG A 42 8.30 2.61 21.65
N ASP A 43 7.55 3.12 22.62
CA ASP A 43 7.33 2.50 23.93
C ASP A 43 6.23 1.43 23.92
N LYS A 44 5.59 1.18 22.76
CA LYS A 44 4.52 0.20 22.56
C LYS A 44 4.92 -0.84 21.51
N PRO A 45 5.89 -1.73 21.81
CA PRO A 45 6.41 -2.71 20.84
C PRO A 45 5.33 -3.65 20.29
N GLN A 46 4.27 -3.93 21.06
CA GLN A 46 3.12 -4.72 20.64
C GLN A 46 2.40 -4.17 19.41
N MET A 47 2.53 -2.86 19.12
CA MET A 47 1.89 -2.20 17.98
C MET A 47 2.66 -2.36 16.66
N LYS A 48 3.91 -2.83 16.70
CA LYS A 48 4.79 -2.99 15.52
C LYS A 48 4.74 -1.78 14.57
N CYS A 49 4.89 -0.58 15.14
CA CYS A 49 4.74 0.69 14.41
C CYS A 49 5.96 1.02 13.54
N CYS A 50 7.19 0.79 14.03
CA CYS A 50 8.44 0.96 13.26
C CYS A 50 8.51 2.28 12.47
N GLY A 51 8.15 3.38 13.13
CA GLY A 51 8.22 4.71 12.52
C GLY A 51 7.12 5.03 11.49
N LYS A 52 6.15 4.12 11.24
CA LYS A 52 5.03 4.37 10.32
C LYS A 52 4.19 5.59 10.70
N CYS A 53 4.08 5.89 11.99
CA CYS A 53 3.41 7.11 12.47
C CYS A 53 4.12 8.39 11.97
N TYR A 54 5.45 8.39 11.96
CA TYR A 54 6.25 9.51 11.47
C TYR A 54 6.11 9.64 9.96
N LEU A 55 6.22 8.53 9.22
CA LEU A 55 6.02 8.51 7.76
C LEU A 55 4.66 9.09 7.37
N HIS A 56 3.59 8.63 8.04
CA HIS A 56 2.24 9.12 7.79
C HIS A 56 2.12 10.63 8.01
N LYS A 57 2.72 11.15 9.09
CA LYS A 57 2.74 12.59 9.40
C LYS A 57 3.47 13.40 8.33
N GLN A 58 4.59 12.90 7.80
CA GLN A 58 5.35 13.59 6.75
C GLN A 58 4.63 13.55 5.39
N LEU A 59 3.99 12.43 5.05
CA LEU A 59 3.14 12.33 3.85
C LEU A 59 1.96 13.29 3.92
N LYS A 60 1.26 13.33 5.06
CA LYS A 60 0.14 14.25 5.27
C LYS A 60 0.57 15.71 5.18
N LYS A 61 1.71 16.07 5.78
CA LYS A 61 2.27 17.43 5.63
C LYS A 61 2.62 17.79 4.19
N ALA A 62 3.12 16.85 3.39
CA ALA A 62 3.40 17.09 1.98
C ALA A 62 2.12 17.30 1.16
N GLU A 63 1.01 16.67 1.57
CA GLU A 63 -0.31 16.88 0.97
C GLU A 63 -0.91 18.22 1.40
N ASP A 64 -0.90 18.52 2.70
CA ASP A 64 -1.47 19.73 3.28
C ASP A 64 -0.63 20.99 2.94
N GLY A 65 0.69 20.86 2.81
CA GLY A 65 1.62 21.96 2.49
C GLY A 65 1.46 22.55 1.08
N SER A 66 0.67 21.90 0.22
CA SER A 66 0.22 22.47 -1.06
C SER A 66 -0.95 23.47 -0.90
N SER A 67 -1.48 23.60 0.31
CA SER A 67 -2.53 24.53 0.71
C SER A 67 -2.14 25.16 2.04
N ASN A 68 -1.24 26.14 2.03
CA ASN A 68 -1.13 27.01 3.20
C ASN A 68 -2.48 27.69 3.41
N ASP A 69 -2.99 27.50 4.63
CA ASP A 69 -4.14 28.15 5.25
C ASP A 69 -5.46 27.36 5.25
N LYS A 70 -5.99 27.25 6.47
CA LYS A 70 -7.29 26.71 6.90
C LYS A 70 -7.39 25.19 7.02
N GLN A 71 -7.55 24.77 8.28
CA GLN A 71 -8.36 23.62 8.67
C GLN A 71 -9.73 23.72 7.96
N GLY A 72 -9.84 23.15 6.76
CA GLY A 72 -11.11 22.82 6.16
C GLY A 72 -11.57 21.47 6.70
N PRO A 73 -12.86 21.27 7.01
CA PRO A 73 -13.35 19.97 7.42
C PRO A 73 -13.01 18.99 6.30
N SER A 74 -12.56 17.79 6.68
CA SER A 74 -12.41 16.63 5.82
C SER A 74 -13.56 16.63 4.81
N LYS A 75 -13.30 17.10 3.59
CA LYS A 75 -14.18 16.84 2.47
C LYS A 75 -13.95 15.36 2.20
N THR A 76 -14.68 14.54 2.94
CA THR A 76 -15.19 13.28 2.42
C THR A 76 -15.88 13.67 1.13
N THR A 77 -15.12 13.67 0.03
CA THR A 77 -15.68 13.66 -1.30
C THR A 77 -16.57 12.44 -1.28
N LYS A 78 -17.88 12.66 -1.12
CA LYS A 78 -18.88 11.67 -1.46
C LYS A 78 -18.64 11.43 -2.95
N ILE A 79 -17.79 10.46 -3.23
CA ILE A 79 -17.75 9.83 -4.53
C ILE A 79 -19.10 9.13 -4.55
N GLU A 80 -20.09 9.78 -5.14
CA GLU A 80 -21.24 9.08 -5.68
C GLU A 80 -20.65 8.18 -6.76
N LEU A 81 -20.22 6.98 -6.36
CA LEU A 81 -20.03 5.90 -7.31
C LEU A 81 -21.40 5.77 -7.96
N ALA A 82 -21.50 6.22 -9.21
CA ALA A 82 -22.58 5.80 -10.07
C ALA A 82 -22.66 4.29 -9.90
N GLU A 83 -23.77 3.83 -9.36
CA GLU A 83 -24.03 2.42 -9.09
C GLU A 83 -23.93 1.73 -10.45
N PHE A 84 -22.77 1.12 -10.72
CA PHE A 84 -22.57 0.31 -11.90
C PHE A 84 -23.36 -0.97 -11.67
N VAL A 85 -24.65 -0.89 -11.96
CA VAL A 85 -25.56 -2.04 -11.98
C VAL A 85 -25.04 -2.97 -13.06
N ILE A 86 -24.40 -4.06 -12.65
CA ILE A 86 -23.99 -5.15 -13.55
C ILE A 86 -25.29 -5.78 -14.08
N PRO A 87 -25.70 -5.53 -15.34
CA PRO A 87 -26.98 -6.02 -15.82
C PRO A 87 -26.76 -7.35 -16.52
N HIS A 88 -26.15 -8.32 -15.82
CA HIS A 88 -26.20 -9.72 -16.26
C HIS A 88 -25.76 -10.65 -15.13
N LYS A 89 -26.51 -11.74 -14.93
CA LYS A 89 -26.07 -12.87 -14.09
C LYS A 89 -24.75 -13.40 -14.66
N ILE A 90 -23.65 -13.23 -13.94
CA ILE A 90 -22.35 -13.78 -14.32
C ILE A 90 -22.37 -15.25 -13.91
N ASN A 91 -22.43 -16.16 -14.89
CA ASN A 91 -22.31 -17.59 -14.63
C ASN A 91 -20.82 -17.94 -14.66
N ILE A 92 -20.20 -17.97 -13.48
CA ILE A 92 -18.80 -18.38 -13.33
C ILE A 92 -18.71 -19.91 -13.43
N PRO A 93 -18.05 -20.48 -14.46
CA PRO A 93 -17.76 -21.90 -14.46
C PRO A 93 -16.71 -22.17 -13.39
N TYR A 94 -17.11 -22.81 -12.30
CA TYR A 94 -16.17 -23.32 -11.30
C TYR A 94 -15.76 -24.74 -11.70
N PHE A 95 -14.45 -24.99 -11.64
CA PHE A 95 -13.90 -26.33 -11.82
C PHE A 95 -14.11 -27.10 -10.52
N THR A 96 -14.98 -28.10 -10.52
CA THR A 96 -14.99 -29.11 -9.46
C THR A 96 -13.84 -30.07 -9.74
N ALA A 97 -12.71 -29.86 -9.08
CA ALA A 97 -11.68 -30.88 -9.04
C ALA A 97 -12.28 -32.14 -8.39
N PRO A 98 -12.12 -33.33 -8.97
CA PRO A 98 -12.51 -34.55 -8.29
C PRO A 98 -11.68 -34.67 -7.01
N ASP A 99 -12.34 -34.90 -5.87
CA ASP A 99 -11.71 -35.17 -4.59
C ASP A 99 -10.95 -36.50 -4.64
N THR A 100 -9.75 -36.48 -5.20
CA THR A 100 -8.76 -37.53 -5.02
C THR A 100 -7.74 -37.04 -4.00
N HIS A 101 -8.17 -36.84 -2.76
CA HIS A 101 -7.26 -36.80 -1.63
C HIS A 101 -6.73 -38.23 -1.37
N GLN A 102 -5.78 -38.68 -2.20
CA GLN A 102 -4.88 -39.75 -1.78
C GLN A 102 -3.86 -39.14 -0.83
N TYR A 103 -4.11 -39.33 0.47
CA TYR A 103 -3.19 -38.95 1.54
C TYR A 103 -1.87 -39.72 1.37
N ASN A 104 -0.83 -39.04 0.88
CA ASN A 104 0.52 -39.59 0.81
C ASN A 104 1.32 -39.11 2.05
N PRO A 105 1.61 -39.99 3.03
CA PRO A 105 2.34 -39.61 4.23
C PRO A 105 3.79 -39.18 3.94
N ALA A 106 4.34 -39.45 2.75
CA ALA A 106 5.67 -38.99 2.35
C ALA A 106 5.79 -37.45 2.19
N MET A 107 4.67 -36.72 2.08
CA MET A 107 4.65 -35.26 1.95
C MET A 107 4.71 -34.49 3.29
N GLN A 108 4.70 -35.17 4.44
CA GLN A 108 4.76 -34.49 5.74
C GLN A 108 6.14 -33.86 6.04
N HIS A 109 7.17 -34.16 5.26
CA HIS A 109 8.55 -33.73 5.52
C HIS A 109 9.10 -32.64 4.58
N MET A 110 8.27 -32.04 3.73
CA MET A 110 8.64 -30.79 3.04
C MET A 110 7.79 -29.66 3.59
N HIS A 111 8.45 -28.75 4.31
CA HIS A 111 7.84 -27.53 4.84
C HIS A 111 7.01 -26.84 3.75
N GLY A 112 5.74 -26.63 4.08
CA GLY A 112 4.65 -26.23 3.20
C GLY A 112 4.99 -25.08 2.27
N PHE A 113 4.92 -25.37 0.97
CA PHE A 113 4.59 -24.37 -0.03
C PHE A 113 3.13 -24.62 -0.43
N ASP A 114 2.21 -23.94 0.26
CA ASP A 114 0.82 -23.84 -0.16
C ASP A 114 0.63 -22.50 -0.88
N PRO A 115 0.56 -22.48 -2.22
CA PRO A 115 0.49 -21.24 -2.99
C PRO A 115 -0.79 -20.43 -2.72
N LEU A 116 -1.84 -21.04 -2.14
CA LEU A 116 -3.09 -20.35 -1.85
C LEU A 116 -3.05 -19.56 -0.54
N VAL A 117 -2.24 -19.99 0.43
CA VAL A 117 -2.10 -19.31 1.72
C VAL A 117 -1.26 -18.03 1.59
N ASN A 118 -0.32 -17.96 0.64
CA ASN A 118 0.59 -16.83 0.51
C ASN A 118 0.03 -15.57 -0.20
N ILE A 119 -1.19 -15.60 -0.73
CA ILE A 119 -1.74 -14.49 -1.53
C ILE A 119 -2.29 -13.36 -0.64
N PHE A 120 -2.72 -13.67 0.60
CA PHE A 120 -3.37 -12.71 1.51
C PHE A 120 -2.74 -12.66 2.90
N HIS A 121 -1.44 -12.41 2.98
CA HIS A 121 -0.84 -11.97 4.22
C HIS A 121 -0.17 -10.62 4.01
N PRO A 122 -0.35 -9.64 4.92
CA PRO A 122 0.49 -8.46 4.90
C PRO A 122 1.95 -8.96 4.96
N PRO A 123 2.88 -8.32 4.22
CA PRO A 123 4.28 -8.71 4.24
C PRO A 123 4.72 -8.82 5.70
N ALA A 124 5.50 -9.85 6.03
CA ALA A 124 6.08 -9.99 7.35
C ALA A 124 6.94 -8.76 7.62
N MET A 125 6.33 -7.73 8.23
CA MET A 125 6.99 -6.48 8.52
C MET A 125 7.88 -6.78 9.72
N ALA A 126 9.15 -7.08 9.46
CA ALA A 126 10.16 -7.09 10.50
C ALA A 126 10.22 -5.69 11.12
N CYS A 127 9.82 -5.64 12.38
CA CYS A 127 9.95 -4.58 13.37
C CYS A 127 10.05 -5.29 14.73
#